data_AF-A0A6P6FRN1-F1
#
_entry.id   AF-A0A6P6FRN1-F1
#
_cell.length_a   1.000
_cell.length_b   1.000
_cell.length_c   1.000
_cell.angle_alpha   90.00
_cell.angle_beta   90.00
_cell.angle_gamma   90.00
#
_symmetry.space_group_name_H-M   'P 1'
#
loop_
_entity.id
_entity.type
_entity.pdbx_description
1 polymer ?
#
loop_
_entity_poly.entity_id
_entity_poly.type
_entity_poly.pdbx_seq_one_letter_code
_entity_poly.pdbx_strand_id
1 'polypeptide(L)'
;MVHCFSVLWAAPLHYCPVLLFLQSTIMGGKRKKSESEGGGNDDKKDKQKNEMLPSMIKNKEKRSAVHAKLKHEKKLEKCKKAKARNAAEKRALELGEEPPPKKIPRTIENTRELDETVCRPDDEELFAGNDADEFSSILKYGHTPKVLITTCRYNSTRGPAFISELLSVIPNAHYYKRGTYDLKKIGEYANNKDLTSIIVVHTNRREPDALLIIGLPDGPTAHFKLSRLVLRKDIKNHGNPTSHEPELVLNNFTTRLGHRVGRLIQSLFPQNPDFHGRRVVTFHNQRDFIFFRHHRYIFETKATKQTDSKSKKTKDVTDENISQEKVIARLQECGPRFTLKLISLQHGTFDSKGGEYEWVHKPEMDTSRRRFFL
;
A
#
# COMPACT_ATOMS: atom_id res chain seq x y z
N MET A 1 30.95 13.40 -45.87
CA MET A 1 32.04 12.45 -46.16
C MET A 1 32.30 11.67 -44.86
N VAL A 2 31.78 10.45 -44.74
CA VAL A 2 32.50 9.13 -44.79
C VAL A 2 33.67 9.06 -43.80
N HIS A 3 33.84 8.12 -42.86
CA HIS A 3 33.52 6.68 -42.72
C HIS A 3 33.34 6.36 -41.20
N CYS A 4 32.39 5.54 -40.74
CA CYS A 4 32.26 4.06 -40.87
C CYS A 4 33.28 3.28 -40.01
N PHE A 5 32.81 2.65 -38.91
CA PHE A 5 33.23 1.30 -38.51
C PHE A 5 32.15 0.64 -37.63
N SER A 6 31.36 -0.18 -38.30
CA SER A 6 30.51 -1.24 -37.78
C SER A 6 31.34 -2.48 -37.43
N VAL A 7 31.04 -3.16 -36.32
CA VAL A 7 31.31 -4.60 -36.19
C VAL A 7 30.11 -5.28 -35.54
N LEU A 8 29.27 -5.86 -36.40
CA LEU A 8 28.37 -6.98 -36.11
C LEU A 8 29.18 -8.16 -35.58
N TRP A 9 28.62 -8.96 -34.67
CA TRP A 9 28.90 -10.40 -34.66
C TRP A 9 27.60 -11.18 -34.50
N ALA A 10 27.44 -12.14 -35.40
CA ALA A 10 26.27 -12.94 -35.66
C ALA A 10 26.22 -14.19 -34.77
N ALA A 11 25.01 -14.75 -34.65
CA ALA A 11 24.71 -16.04 -34.04
C ALA A 11 25.41 -17.23 -34.75
N PRO A 12 25.30 -18.43 -34.15
CA PRO A 12 24.56 -19.45 -34.87
C PRO A 12 23.53 -20.22 -34.01
N LEU A 13 22.41 -20.49 -34.67
CA LEU A 13 21.43 -21.53 -34.36
C LEU A 13 22.08 -22.91 -34.33
N HIS A 14 21.63 -23.82 -33.45
CA HIS A 14 21.29 -25.19 -33.86
C HIS A 14 20.55 -26.01 -32.78
N TYR A 15 19.51 -26.69 -33.27
CA TYR A 15 18.89 -27.96 -32.81
C TYR A 15 17.93 -28.02 -31.62
N CYS A 16 16.64 -28.07 -32.00
CA CYS A 16 15.54 -28.82 -31.36
C CYS A 16 15.73 -30.34 -31.60
N PRO A 17 15.17 -31.26 -30.78
CA PRO A 17 13.88 -31.81 -31.21
C PRO A 17 12.87 -32.11 -30.09
N VAL A 18 11.63 -31.74 -30.39
CA VAL A 18 10.36 -32.47 -30.27
C VAL A 18 10.43 -33.87 -29.62
N LEU A 19 9.59 -34.11 -28.58
CA LEU A 19 8.90 -35.40 -28.44
C LEU A 19 7.49 -35.25 -27.83
N LEU A 20 6.52 -35.49 -28.72
CA LEU A 20 5.15 -36.00 -28.61
C LEU A 20 4.53 -36.34 -27.24
N PHE A 21 3.31 -35.80 -27.06
CA PHE A 21 2.04 -36.45 -26.68
C PHE A 21 2.08 -37.79 -25.93
N LEU A 22 1.43 -37.83 -24.76
CA LEU A 22 0.46 -38.88 -24.45
C LEU A 22 -0.55 -38.40 -23.39
N GLN A 23 -1.83 -38.36 -23.78
CA GLN A 23 -2.97 -38.35 -22.88
C GLN A 23 -3.03 -39.70 -22.15
N SER A 24 -3.29 -39.70 -20.84
CA SER A 24 -3.97 -40.83 -20.20
C SER A 24 -4.80 -40.38 -19.00
N THR A 25 -6.08 -40.68 -19.11
CA THR A 25 -7.11 -40.60 -18.08
C THR A 25 -6.95 -41.80 -17.11
N ILE A 26 -7.57 -41.69 -15.92
CA ILE A 26 -8.04 -42.76 -15.01
C ILE A 26 -7.29 -42.89 -13.66
N MET A 27 -7.99 -42.40 -12.63
CA MET A 27 -8.28 -42.96 -11.29
C MET A 27 -7.28 -43.89 -10.57
N GLY A 28 -7.00 -43.50 -9.32
CA GLY A 28 -7.15 -44.38 -8.14
C GLY A 28 -6.24 -45.61 -8.04
N GLY A 29 -5.14 -45.50 -7.30
CA GLY A 29 -4.32 -46.67 -6.99
C GLY A 29 -3.35 -46.46 -5.82
N LYS A 30 -3.60 -47.20 -4.73
CA LYS A 30 -2.71 -47.39 -3.57
C LYS A 30 -1.28 -47.71 -4.02
N ARG A 31 -0.30 -46.95 -3.52
CA ARG A 31 1.13 -47.22 -3.72
C ARG A 31 1.54 -48.51 -2.99
N LYS A 32 1.88 -49.53 -3.78
CA LYS A 32 2.66 -50.72 -3.38
C LYS A 32 4.10 -50.32 -3.09
N LYS A 33 4.68 -50.97 -2.08
CA LYS A 33 6.06 -50.86 -1.60
C LYS A 33 6.94 -51.81 -2.44
N SER A 34 8.06 -51.32 -2.96
CA SER A 34 9.10 -52.10 -3.63
C SER A 34 10.23 -52.42 -2.66
N GLU A 35 10.67 -53.67 -2.62
CA GLU A 35 11.86 -54.15 -1.89
C GLU A 35 13.02 -54.45 -2.87
N SER A 36 14.23 -54.07 -2.47
CA SER A 36 15.55 -54.69 -2.69
C SER A 36 16.59 -53.66 -2.20
N GLU A 37 17.27 -53.85 -1.06
CA GLU A 37 18.37 -54.77 -0.69
C GLU A 37 19.66 -53.95 -0.51
N GLY A 38 20.36 -54.18 0.62
CA GLY A 38 21.79 -53.86 0.76
C GLY A 38 22.21 -52.83 1.80
N GLY A 39 22.50 -53.29 3.02
CA GLY A 39 23.77 -52.96 3.69
C GLY A 39 23.81 -51.81 4.72
N GLY A 40 23.62 -52.17 5.99
CA GLY A 40 24.50 -51.79 7.12
C GLY A 40 24.52 -50.34 7.59
N ASN A 41 23.77 -50.03 8.66
CA ASN A 41 24.35 -49.69 9.97
C ASN A 41 23.22 -49.60 11.01
N ASP A 42 22.95 -50.74 11.64
CA ASP A 42 22.17 -50.82 12.87
C ASP A 42 22.99 -50.20 13.99
N ASP A 43 22.61 -49.00 14.43
CA ASP A 43 22.76 -48.49 15.82
C ASP A 43 22.53 -46.98 15.86
N LYS A 44 21.25 -46.57 15.92
CA LYS A 44 20.70 -45.29 16.48
C LYS A 44 19.26 -45.00 16.03
N LYS A 45 18.38 -46.00 15.98
CA LYS A 45 16.95 -45.79 15.78
C LYS A 45 16.15 -46.63 16.76
N ASP A 46 16.25 -46.30 18.04
CA ASP A 46 15.21 -46.69 19.00
C ASP A 46 15.09 -45.67 20.13
N LYS A 47 13.84 -45.41 20.52
CA LYS A 47 13.32 -44.36 21.42
C LYS A 47 12.90 -43.04 20.74
N GLN A 48 12.05 -43.11 19.71
CA GLN A 48 10.99 -42.09 19.61
C GLN A 48 9.99 -42.37 20.73
N LYS A 49 10.09 -41.63 21.83
CA LYS A 49 9.03 -41.61 22.86
C LYS A 49 7.73 -41.21 22.16
N ASN A 50 6.70 -42.05 22.25
CA ASN A 50 5.33 -41.66 21.96
C ASN A 50 4.92 -40.55 22.94
N GLU A 51 5.26 -39.30 22.64
CA GLU A 51 4.80 -38.15 23.41
C GLU A 51 3.30 -37.99 23.19
N MET A 52 2.52 -38.29 24.22
CA MET A 52 1.08 -38.09 24.23
C MET A 52 0.76 -36.63 23.89
N LEU A 53 0.19 -36.40 22.71
CA LEU A 53 -0.22 -35.06 22.31
C LEU A 53 -1.33 -34.59 23.26
N PRO A 54 -1.34 -33.30 23.68
CA PRO A 54 -2.40 -32.78 24.53
C PRO A 54 -3.83 -33.05 23.99
N SER A 55 -3.99 -33.11 22.66
CA SER A 55 -5.25 -33.46 22.00
C SER A 55 -5.80 -34.84 22.34
N MET A 56 -4.94 -35.79 22.71
CA MET A 56 -5.31 -37.16 23.07
C MET A 56 -5.86 -37.28 24.51
N ILE A 57 -5.62 -36.27 25.35
CA ILE A 57 -6.07 -36.27 26.75
C ILE A 57 -7.52 -35.76 26.79
N LYS A 58 -8.50 -36.61 27.10
CA LYS A 58 -9.92 -36.22 27.18
C LYS A 58 -10.21 -35.22 28.32
N ASN A 59 -9.54 -35.36 29.47
CA ASN A 59 -9.71 -34.49 30.62
C ASN A 59 -9.14 -33.08 30.36
N LYS A 60 -9.96 -32.04 30.53
CA LYS A 60 -9.62 -30.63 30.25
C LYS A 60 -8.48 -30.09 31.12
N GLU A 61 -8.46 -30.42 32.42
CA GLU A 61 -7.45 -29.93 33.37
C GLU A 61 -6.09 -30.57 33.12
N LYS A 62 -6.07 -31.90 32.90
CA LYS A 62 -4.84 -32.61 32.55
C LYS A 62 -4.32 -32.13 31.18
N ARG A 63 -5.21 -31.90 30.22
CA ARG A 63 -4.85 -31.35 28.89
C ARG A 63 -4.25 -29.96 28.98
N SER A 64 -4.85 -29.05 29.75
CA SER A 64 -4.35 -27.68 29.89
C SER A 64 -3.00 -27.64 30.60
N ALA A 65 -2.82 -28.45 31.65
CA ALA A 65 -1.55 -28.57 32.37
C ALA A 65 -0.41 -29.10 31.49
N VAL A 66 -0.66 -30.16 30.72
CA VAL A 66 0.34 -30.71 29.77
C VAL A 66 0.66 -29.70 28.67
N HIS A 67 -0.36 -29.02 28.11
CA HIS A 67 -0.14 -27.99 27.10
C HIS A 67 0.66 -26.79 27.65
N ALA A 68 0.42 -26.37 28.89
CA ALA A 68 1.16 -25.29 29.54
C ALA A 68 2.65 -25.65 29.73
N LYS A 69 2.94 -26.89 30.18
CA LYS A 69 4.31 -27.41 30.30
C LYS A 69 5.02 -27.42 28.94
N LEU A 70 4.39 -27.98 27.93
CA LEU A 70 4.91 -28.06 26.56
C LEU A 70 5.17 -26.65 25.98
N LYS A 71 4.27 -25.69 26.23
CA LYS A 71 4.46 -24.28 25.82
C LYS A 71 5.65 -23.64 26.54
N HIS A 72 5.84 -23.92 27.82
CA HIS A 72 6.98 -23.42 28.59
C HIS A 72 8.31 -23.99 28.09
N GLU A 73 8.39 -25.30 27.86
CA GLU A 73 9.55 -25.98 27.30
C GLU A 73 9.89 -25.44 25.90
N LYS A 74 8.89 -25.30 25.01
CA LYS A 74 9.07 -24.67 23.70
C LYS A 74 9.60 -23.24 23.78
N LYS A 75 9.17 -22.47 24.79
CA LYS A 75 9.68 -21.10 25.01
C LYS A 75 11.14 -21.11 25.43
N LEU A 76 11.52 -21.98 26.37
CA LEU A 76 12.91 -22.15 26.81
C LEU A 76 13.80 -22.59 25.65
N GLU A 77 13.38 -23.58 24.87
CA GLU A 77 14.12 -24.06 23.70
C GLU A 77 14.25 -22.99 22.61
N LYS A 78 13.20 -22.19 22.36
CA LYS A 78 13.29 -21.03 21.45
C LYS A 78 14.30 -19.99 21.93
N CYS A 79 14.35 -19.70 23.23
CA CYS A 79 15.33 -18.79 23.82
C CYS A 79 16.76 -19.33 23.70
N LYS A 80 16.99 -20.62 23.98
CA LYS A 80 18.30 -21.27 23.81
C LYS A 80 18.77 -21.20 22.36
N LYS A 81 17.91 -21.53 21.40
CA LYS A 81 18.20 -21.44 19.95
C LYS A 81 18.51 -20.01 19.52
N ALA A 82 17.77 -19.01 20.01
CA ALA A 82 18.04 -17.60 19.70
C ALA A 82 19.40 -17.13 20.25
N LYS A 83 19.74 -17.52 21.49
CA LYS A 83 21.06 -17.22 22.09
C LYS A 83 22.20 -17.87 21.31
N ALA A 84 22.05 -19.15 20.95
CA ALA A 84 23.03 -19.89 20.17
C ALA A 84 23.24 -19.26 18.78
N ARG A 85 22.15 -18.87 18.09
CA ARG A 85 22.22 -18.17 16.80
C ARG A 85 22.93 -16.83 16.92
N ASN A 86 22.58 -16.00 17.91
CA ASN A 86 23.24 -14.70 18.09
C ASN A 86 24.72 -14.87 18.44
N ALA A 87 25.09 -15.89 19.22
CA ALA A 87 26.48 -16.21 19.51
C ALA A 87 27.24 -16.68 18.27
N ALA A 88 26.62 -17.49 17.40
CA ALA A 88 27.18 -17.90 16.12
C ALA A 88 27.34 -16.72 15.15
N GLU A 89 26.32 -15.85 15.03
CA GLU A 89 26.39 -14.62 14.22
C GLU A 89 27.54 -13.70 14.70
N LYS A 90 27.71 -13.56 16.02
CA LYS A 90 28.82 -12.79 16.61
C LYS A 90 30.18 -13.41 16.30
N ARG A 91 30.32 -14.74 16.43
CA ARG A 91 31.57 -15.46 16.10
C ARG A 91 31.92 -15.38 14.62
N ALA A 92 30.94 -15.52 13.72
CA ALA A 92 31.13 -15.38 12.28
C ALA A 92 31.65 -13.98 11.93
N LEU A 93 31.04 -12.94 12.53
CA LEU A 93 31.48 -11.55 12.35
C LEU A 93 32.89 -11.30 12.91
N GLU A 94 33.24 -11.90 14.06
CA GLU A 94 34.61 -11.85 14.61
C GLU A 94 35.64 -12.57 13.73
N LEU A 95 35.23 -13.64 13.03
CA LEU A 95 36.08 -14.42 12.12
C LEU A 95 36.15 -13.82 10.70
N GLY A 96 35.33 -12.82 10.40
CA GLY A 96 35.22 -12.23 9.06
C GLY A 96 34.40 -13.06 8.06
N GLU A 97 33.70 -14.10 8.52
CA GLU A 97 32.80 -14.91 7.70
C GLU A 97 31.42 -14.25 7.57
N GLU A 98 30.82 -14.31 6.38
CA GLU A 98 29.47 -13.78 6.17
C GLU A 98 28.43 -14.64 6.92
N PRO A 99 27.61 -14.04 7.80
CA PRO A 99 26.60 -14.78 8.53
C PRO A 99 25.52 -15.33 7.56
N PRO A 100 24.92 -16.48 7.87
CA PRO A 100 23.88 -17.05 7.02
C PRO A 100 22.72 -16.05 6.85
N PRO A 101 22.17 -15.91 5.62
CA PRO A 101 21.15 -14.91 5.35
C PRO A 101 19.90 -15.16 6.20
N LYS A 102 19.39 -14.08 6.81
CA LYS A 102 18.19 -14.15 7.65
C LYS A 102 16.99 -14.55 6.81
N LYS A 103 16.26 -15.57 7.25
CA LYS A 103 15.01 -15.99 6.62
C LYS A 103 14.01 -14.83 6.66
N ILE A 104 13.55 -14.38 5.50
CA ILE A 104 12.57 -13.30 5.37
C ILE A 104 11.22 -13.78 5.93
N PRO A 105 10.55 -13.01 6.81
CA PRO A 105 9.24 -13.38 7.32
C PRO A 105 8.21 -13.38 6.18
N ARG A 106 7.31 -14.38 6.18
CA ARG A 106 6.16 -14.43 5.28
C ARG A 106 5.09 -13.45 5.77
N THR A 107 5.16 -12.20 5.32
CA THR A 107 4.15 -11.18 5.55
C THR A 107 3.06 -11.25 4.48
N ILE A 108 1.89 -10.67 4.75
CA ILE A 108 0.77 -10.64 3.78
C ILE A 108 1.20 -9.94 2.49
N GLU A 109 1.96 -8.85 2.59
CA GLU A 109 2.49 -8.11 1.44
C GLU A 109 3.44 -8.96 0.58
N ASN A 110 4.32 -9.74 1.22
CA ASN A 110 5.25 -10.63 0.52
C ASN A 110 4.54 -11.83 -0.13
N THR A 111 3.40 -12.23 0.42
CA THR A 111 2.59 -13.34 -0.14
C THR A 111 1.38 -12.85 -0.93
N ARG A 112 1.42 -11.62 -1.48
CA ARG A 112 0.33 -11.10 -2.33
C ARG A 112 0.14 -12.01 -3.53
N GLU A 113 -1.12 -12.23 -3.91
CA GLU A 113 -1.43 -12.92 -5.16
C GLU A 113 -0.97 -12.05 -6.33
N LEU A 114 -0.30 -12.67 -7.31
CA LEU A 114 0.10 -11.97 -8.52
C LEU A 114 -1.16 -11.52 -9.26
N ASP A 115 -1.22 -10.24 -9.59
CA ASP A 115 -2.32 -9.63 -10.30
C ASP A 115 -1.79 -9.11 -11.65
N GLU A 116 -2.44 -9.52 -12.73
CA GLU A 116 -2.08 -9.16 -14.10
C GLU A 116 -2.29 -7.66 -14.37
N THR A 117 -3.17 -7.02 -13.61
CA THR A 117 -3.49 -5.59 -13.74
C THR A 117 -2.46 -4.66 -13.08
N VAL A 118 -1.40 -5.21 -12.48
CA VAL A 118 -0.29 -4.41 -11.92
C VAL A 118 0.44 -3.72 -13.06
N CYS A 119 0.47 -2.40 -13.00
CA CYS A 119 1.05 -1.55 -14.03
C CYS A 119 2.56 -1.67 -13.99
N ARG A 120 3.15 -1.99 -15.13
CA ARG A 120 4.60 -2.01 -15.30
C ARG A 120 5.06 -0.63 -15.77
N PRO A 121 6.25 -0.16 -15.38
CA PRO A 121 6.78 1.12 -15.85
C PRO A 121 6.93 1.23 -17.37
N ASP A 122 7.02 0.10 -18.09
CA ASP A 122 7.24 0.04 -19.54
C ASP A 122 5.95 -0.16 -20.35
N ASP A 123 4.76 -0.09 -19.72
CA ASP A 123 3.47 -0.33 -20.40
C ASP A 123 3.02 0.92 -21.19
N GLU A 124 3.40 1.01 -22.47
CA GLU A 124 3.08 2.14 -23.37
C GLU A 124 1.57 2.35 -23.56
N GLU A 125 0.79 1.26 -23.59
CA GLU A 125 -0.68 1.31 -23.73
C GLU A 125 -1.31 2.09 -22.56
N LEU A 126 -0.78 1.87 -21.35
CA LEU A 126 -1.25 2.56 -20.17
C LEU A 126 -0.95 4.06 -20.21
N PHE A 127 0.22 4.46 -20.69
CA PHE A 127 0.55 5.88 -20.81
C PHE A 127 -0.28 6.56 -21.88
N ALA A 128 -0.48 5.92 -23.03
CA ALA A 128 -1.37 6.43 -24.08
C ALA A 128 -2.81 6.59 -23.58
N GLY A 129 -3.33 5.59 -22.86
CA GLY A 129 -4.65 5.66 -22.23
C GLY A 129 -4.77 6.77 -21.18
N ASN A 130 -3.72 6.95 -20.37
CA ASN A 130 -3.65 8.04 -19.39
C ASN A 130 -3.57 9.42 -20.05
N ASP A 131 -2.91 9.53 -21.20
CA ASP A 131 -2.79 10.80 -21.91
C ASP A 131 -4.08 11.24 -22.60
N ALA A 132 -4.90 10.28 -23.03
CA ALA A 132 -6.22 10.51 -23.61
C ALA A 132 -7.34 10.66 -22.56
N ASP A 133 -6.99 10.51 -21.28
CA ASP A 133 -7.91 10.50 -20.15
C ASP A 133 -8.59 11.86 -19.91
N GLU A 134 -9.76 11.87 -19.26
CA GLU A 134 -10.53 13.09 -18.97
C GLU A 134 -9.79 14.03 -18.01
N PHE A 135 -8.85 13.51 -17.23
CA PHE A 135 -8.01 14.30 -16.31
C PHE A 135 -6.79 14.94 -16.97
N SER A 136 -6.42 14.52 -18.18
CA SER A 136 -5.16 14.91 -18.83
C SER A 136 -4.99 16.42 -18.92
N SER A 137 -6.04 17.16 -19.29
CA SER A 137 -6.04 18.62 -19.39
C SER A 137 -5.73 19.31 -18.05
N ILE A 138 -6.21 18.78 -16.93
CA ILE A 138 -5.95 19.32 -15.59
C ILE A 138 -4.52 19.00 -15.16
N LEU A 139 -4.09 17.76 -15.39
CA LEU A 139 -2.77 17.28 -14.98
C LEU A 139 -1.63 17.89 -15.82
N LYS A 140 -1.90 18.26 -17.08
CA LYS A 140 -0.96 18.96 -17.98
C LYS A 140 -0.99 20.49 -17.83
N TYR A 141 -1.52 21.01 -16.73
CA TYR A 141 -1.60 22.46 -16.43
C TYR A 141 -2.51 23.29 -17.36
N GLY A 142 -3.39 22.66 -18.14
CA GLY A 142 -4.33 23.38 -19.01
C GLY A 142 -5.39 24.16 -18.24
N HIS A 143 -5.84 23.64 -17.09
CA HIS A 143 -6.81 24.29 -16.21
C HIS A 143 -6.42 24.15 -14.75
N THR A 144 -6.57 25.25 -13.98
CA THR A 144 -6.42 25.20 -12.52
C THR A 144 -7.62 24.47 -11.91
N PRO A 145 -7.41 23.47 -11.04
CA PRO A 145 -8.50 22.73 -10.44
C PRO A 145 -9.35 23.66 -9.55
N LYS A 146 -10.67 23.62 -9.74
CA LYS A 146 -11.66 24.33 -8.93
C LYS A 146 -12.64 23.32 -8.38
N VAL A 147 -12.61 23.13 -7.06
CA VAL A 147 -13.33 22.04 -6.41
C VAL A 147 -14.54 22.58 -5.66
N LEU A 148 -15.73 22.07 -6.00
CA LEU A 148 -16.96 22.32 -5.28
C LEU A 148 -17.14 21.30 -4.16
N ILE A 149 -17.10 21.72 -2.90
CA ILE A 149 -17.41 20.83 -1.78
C ILE A 149 -18.84 21.09 -1.29
N THR A 150 -19.63 20.03 -1.15
CA THR A 150 -20.99 20.10 -0.62
C THR A 150 -21.31 18.94 0.32
N THR A 151 -22.41 19.04 1.05
CA THR A 151 -22.90 17.98 1.95
C THR A 151 -24.00 17.15 1.28
N CYS A 152 -24.45 16.08 1.93
CA CYS A 152 -25.77 15.50 1.68
C CYS A 152 -26.92 16.46 2.06
N ARG A 153 -28.14 16.13 1.62
CA ARG A 153 -29.36 16.95 1.83
C ARG A 153 -29.64 17.20 3.30
N TYR A 154 -29.55 16.15 4.11
CA TYR A 154 -29.65 16.22 5.56
C TYR A 154 -28.28 15.91 6.14
N ASN A 155 -27.63 16.92 6.71
CA ASN A 155 -26.31 16.77 7.30
C ASN A 155 -26.36 16.96 8.82
N SER A 156 -25.34 16.45 9.50
CA SER A 156 -25.10 16.75 10.91
C SER A 156 -24.05 17.84 11.06
N THR A 157 -23.89 18.38 12.27
CA THR A 157 -22.87 19.38 12.60
C THR A 157 -21.45 18.91 12.28
N ARG A 158 -21.16 17.60 12.36
CA ARG A 158 -19.83 17.05 12.03
C ARG A 158 -19.51 17.12 10.53
N GLY A 159 -20.51 17.08 9.64
CA GLY A 159 -20.30 17.16 8.19
C GLY A 159 -19.65 18.48 7.76
N PRO A 160 -20.27 19.64 8.04
CA PRO A 160 -19.66 20.95 7.77
C PRO A 160 -18.33 21.18 8.50
N ALA A 161 -18.16 20.64 9.73
CA ALA A 161 -16.88 20.71 10.44
C ALA A 161 -15.76 19.93 9.74
N PHE A 162 -16.09 18.80 9.12
CA PHE A 162 -15.13 18.07 8.28
C PHE A 162 -14.84 18.83 6.98
N ILE A 163 -15.86 19.45 6.37
CA ILE A 163 -15.68 20.25 5.14
C ILE A 163 -14.78 21.45 5.39
N SER A 164 -14.91 22.15 6.51
CA SER A 164 -14.02 23.29 6.82
C SER A 164 -12.55 22.86 6.93
N GLU A 165 -12.29 21.64 7.40
CA GLU A 165 -10.95 21.07 7.39
C GLU A 165 -10.50 20.68 5.97
N LEU A 166 -11.38 20.12 5.13
CA LEU A 166 -11.08 19.83 3.73
C LEU A 166 -10.79 21.09 2.91
N LEU A 167 -11.48 22.21 3.19
CA LEU A 167 -11.19 23.51 2.58
C LEU A 167 -9.78 24.00 2.92
N SER A 168 -9.26 23.69 4.10
CA SER A 168 -7.86 23.99 4.43
C SER A 168 -6.89 23.08 3.67
N VAL A 169 -7.31 21.87 3.32
CA VAL A 169 -6.49 20.84 2.66
C VAL A 169 -6.36 21.11 1.16
N ILE A 170 -7.48 21.35 0.49
CA ILE A 170 -7.56 21.42 -0.97
C ILE A 170 -7.51 22.89 -1.40
N PRO A 171 -6.47 23.34 -2.12
CA PRO A 171 -6.43 24.69 -2.69
C PRO A 171 -7.61 24.92 -3.64
N ASN A 172 -8.08 26.15 -3.77
CA ASN A 172 -9.18 26.53 -4.68
C ASN A 172 -10.50 25.77 -4.47
N ALA A 173 -10.69 25.21 -3.27
CA ALA A 173 -11.95 24.56 -2.90
C ALA A 173 -12.96 25.59 -2.38
N HIS A 174 -14.21 25.47 -2.81
CA HIS A 174 -15.31 26.31 -2.37
C HIS A 174 -16.43 25.48 -1.78
N TYR A 175 -16.91 25.87 -0.59
CA TYR A 175 -18.05 25.23 0.03
C TYR A 175 -19.35 25.90 -0.39
N TYR A 176 -20.30 25.10 -0.89
CA TYR A 176 -21.67 25.53 -1.08
C TYR A 176 -22.63 24.58 -0.37
N LYS A 177 -23.58 25.16 0.37
CA LYS A 177 -24.61 24.39 1.05
C LYS A 177 -25.56 23.78 0.02
N ARG A 178 -25.73 22.45 0.07
CA ARG A 178 -26.57 21.70 -0.87
C ARG A 178 -28.05 22.11 -0.87
N GLY A 179 -28.61 22.43 0.29
CA GLY A 179 -30.05 22.68 0.42
C GLY A 179 -30.90 21.50 -0.07
N THR A 180 -31.89 21.78 -0.91
CA THR A 180 -32.83 20.79 -1.47
C THR A 180 -32.45 20.31 -2.87
N TYR A 181 -31.32 20.76 -3.43
CA TYR A 181 -30.93 20.46 -4.81
C TYR A 181 -30.48 19.00 -4.99
N ASP A 182 -30.90 18.43 -6.12
CA ASP A 182 -30.45 17.12 -6.59
C ASP A 182 -29.04 17.21 -7.18
N LEU A 183 -28.29 16.11 -7.12
CA LEU A 183 -26.89 16.10 -7.57
C LEU A 183 -26.76 16.44 -9.06
N LYS A 184 -27.72 16.06 -9.90
CA LYS A 184 -27.72 16.39 -11.34
C LYS A 184 -27.75 17.91 -11.58
N LYS A 185 -28.63 18.63 -10.87
CA LYS A 185 -28.70 20.10 -10.93
C LYS A 185 -27.44 20.76 -10.40
N ILE A 186 -26.77 20.16 -9.42
CA ILE A 186 -25.49 20.65 -8.90
C ILE A 186 -24.38 20.42 -9.94
N GLY A 187 -24.41 19.30 -10.66
CA GLY A 187 -23.52 19.03 -11.80
C GLY A 187 -23.69 20.07 -12.90
N GLU A 188 -24.93 20.34 -13.33
CA GLU A 188 -25.23 21.40 -14.31
C GLU A 188 -24.74 22.78 -13.84
N TYR A 189 -24.98 23.13 -12.58
CA TYR A 189 -24.49 24.37 -11.99
C TYR A 189 -22.96 24.47 -11.96
N ALA A 190 -22.29 23.37 -11.66
CA ALA A 190 -20.84 23.30 -11.60
C ALA A 190 -20.21 23.41 -12.99
N ASN A 191 -20.82 22.77 -14.00
CA ASN A 191 -20.42 22.91 -15.41
C ASN A 191 -20.57 24.37 -15.88
N ASN A 192 -21.68 25.04 -15.55
CA ASN A 192 -21.89 26.45 -15.89
C ASN A 192 -20.90 27.41 -15.21
N LYS A 193 -20.19 26.95 -14.18
CA LYS A 193 -19.18 27.72 -13.44
C LYS A 193 -17.75 27.29 -13.74
N ASP A 194 -17.55 26.41 -14.73
CA ASP A 194 -16.25 25.85 -15.09
C ASP A 194 -15.53 25.23 -13.89
N LEU A 195 -16.27 24.52 -13.05
CA LEU A 195 -15.72 23.74 -11.94
C LEU A 195 -15.22 22.39 -12.46
N THR A 196 -14.07 21.96 -11.97
CA THR A 196 -13.42 20.73 -12.45
C THR A 196 -13.87 19.49 -11.69
N SER A 197 -14.29 19.65 -10.43
CA SER A 197 -14.67 18.52 -9.60
C SER A 197 -15.68 18.89 -8.53
N ILE A 198 -16.53 17.93 -8.17
CA ILE A 198 -17.46 18.03 -7.03
C ILE A 198 -17.09 16.98 -5.99
N ILE A 199 -17.00 17.38 -4.73
CA ILE A 199 -16.87 16.51 -3.58
C ILE A 199 -18.14 16.59 -2.75
N VAL A 200 -18.83 15.46 -2.57
CA VAL A 200 -20.01 15.36 -1.72
C VAL A 200 -19.68 14.55 -0.47
N VAL A 201 -19.80 15.19 0.69
CA VAL A 201 -19.67 14.53 1.99
C VAL A 201 -21.03 13.98 2.41
N HIS A 202 -21.14 12.66 2.51
CA HIS A 202 -22.32 11.99 3.03
C HIS A 202 -22.19 11.75 4.53
N THR A 203 -23.25 12.06 5.28
CA THR A 203 -23.33 11.79 6.72
C THR A 203 -24.48 10.86 7.04
N ASN A 204 -24.19 9.83 7.82
CA ASN A 204 -25.17 8.89 8.34
C ASN A 204 -25.05 8.82 9.87
N ARG A 205 -26.18 8.69 10.59
CA ARG A 205 -26.20 8.64 12.07
C ARG A 205 -25.36 9.73 12.77
N ARG A 206 -25.37 10.94 12.19
CA ARG A 206 -24.62 12.13 12.64
C ARG A 206 -23.10 12.11 12.44
N GLU A 207 -22.54 11.10 11.78
CA GLU A 207 -21.11 11.04 11.43
C GLU A 207 -20.92 10.96 9.90
N PRO A 208 -19.85 11.54 9.34
CA PRO A 208 -19.48 11.33 7.94
C PRO A 208 -19.11 9.86 7.68
N ASP A 209 -19.77 9.23 6.71
CA ASP A 209 -19.63 7.80 6.40
C ASP A 209 -19.20 7.54 4.94
N ALA A 210 -19.45 8.48 4.03
CA ALA A 210 -19.01 8.33 2.65
C ALA A 210 -18.57 9.66 2.03
N LEU A 211 -17.69 9.56 1.04
CA LEU A 211 -17.17 10.65 0.25
C LEU A 211 -17.37 10.31 -1.22
N LEU A 212 -18.10 11.15 -1.95
CA LEU A 212 -18.30 11.00 -3.39
C LEU A 212 -17.47 12.07 -4.09
N ILE A 213 -16.66 11.67 -5.08
CA ILE A 213 -15.84 12.57 -5.89
C ILE A 213 -16.29 12.40 -7.34
N ILE A 214 -16.70 13.50 -7.97
CA ILE A 214 -17.19 13.53 -9.35
C ILE A 214 -16.23 14.42 -10.15
N GLY A 215 -15.62 13.87 -11.19
CA GLY A 215 -14.90 14.66 -12.20
C GLY A 215 -15.90 15.31 -13.16
N LEU A 216 -15.70 16.59 -13.49
CA LEU A 216 -16.49 17.32 -14.48
C LEU A 216 -15.59 17.76 -15.65
N PRO A 217 -16.14 17.98 -16.85
CA PRO A 217 -17.57 17.96 -17.21
C PRO A 217 -18.17 16.56 -17.39
N ASP A 218 -17.41 15.60 -17.92
CA ASP A 218 -17.84 14.21 -18.17
C ASP A 218 -16.89 13.18 -17.51
N GLY A 219 -16.22 13.59 -16.43
CA GLY A 219 -15.28 12.72 -15.71
C GLY A 219 -15.99 11.65 -14.87
N PRO A 220 -15.25 10.63 -14.39
CA PRO A 220 -15.82 9.53 -13.64
C PRO A 220 -16.24 9.94 -12.23
N THR A 221 -17.08 9.10 -11.64
CA THR A 221 -17.59 9.28 -10.28
C THR A 221 -17.06 8.17 -9.36
N ALA A 222 -16.24 8.53 -8.38
CA ALA A 222 -15.72 7.61 -7.38
C ALA A 222 -16.48 7.76 -6.05
N HIS A 223 -17.02 6.65 -5.57
CA HIS A 223 -17.70 6.57 -4.28
C HIS A 223 -16.82 5.84 -3.27
N PHE A 224 -16.42 6.55 -2.23
CA PHE A 224 -15.60 6.03 -1.16
C PHE A 224 -16.39 5.87 0.13
N LYS A 225 -16.22 4.74 0.80
CA LYS A 225 -16.56 4.61 2.21
C LYS A 225 -15.53 5.37 3.03
N LEU A 226 -15.99 6.29 3.86
CA LEU A 226 -15.17 6.99 4.83
C LEU A 226 -15.25 6.25 6.18
N SER A 227 -14.11 6.07 6.82
CA SER A 227 -14.02 5.43 8.12
C SER A 227 -12.95 6.11 8.97
N ARG A 228 -13.07 5.98 10.29
CA ARG A 228 -12.09 6.48 11.27
C ARG A 228 -11.74 7.97 11.07
N LEU A 229 -12.77 8.81 10.93
CA LEU A 229 -12.58 10.26 10.87
C LEU A 229 -12.18 10.81 12.24
N VAL A 230 -11.00 11.41 12.30
CA VAL A 230 -10.52 12.20 13.44
C VAL A 230 -10.27 13.60 12.90
N LEU A 231 -10.97 14.57 13.46
CA LEU A 231 -10.82 15.98 13.10
C LEU A 231 -9.50 16.50 13.66
N ARG A 232 -8.95 17.53 13.04
CA ARG A 232 -7.70 18.18 13.46
C ARG A 232 -7.70 18.56 14.94
N LYS A 233 -8.82 19.10 15.44
CA LYS A 233 -8.97 19.52 16.84
C LYS A 233 -8.80 18.39 17.84
N ASP A 234 -9.10 17.16 17.42
CA ASP A 234 -9.05 15.97 18.28
C ASP A 234 -7.65 15.31 18.27
N ILE A 235 -6.71 15.80 17.44
CA ILE A 235 -5.35 15.25 17.30
C ILE A 235 -4.42 15.94 18.31
N LYS A 236 -3.58 15.16 19.00
CA LYS A 236 -2.56 15.68 19.92
C LYS A 236 -1.40 16.30 19.16
N ASN A 237 -0.87 17.42 19.65
CA ASN A 237 0.28 18.14 19.07
C ASN A 237 0.09 18.55 17.58
N HIS A 238 -1.15 18.82 17.18
CA HIS A 238 -1.46 19.23 15.81
C HIS A 238 -0.91 20.62 15.51
N GLY A 239 -0.40 20.80 14.29
CA GLY A 239 0.02 22.10 13.75
C GLY A 239 -1.14 22.87 13.12
N ASN A 240 -0.90 24.14 12.81
CA ASN A 240 -1.78 24.95 11.96
C ASN A 240 -1.40 24.77 10.48
N PRO A 241 -2.36 24.49 9.58
CA PRO A 241 -2.08 24.48 8.14
C PRO A 241 -1.74 25.89 7.65
N THR A 242 -0.79 25.99 6.72
CA THR A 242 -0.41 27.23 6.03
C THR A 242 -1.18 27.38 4.72
N SER A 243 -1.21 28.60 4.17
CA SER A 243 -1.89 28.86 2.89
C SER A 243 -1.16 28.32 1.65
N HIS A 244 0.08 27.87 1.78
CA HIS A 244 0.88 27.30 0.69
C HIS A 244 0.24 26.06 0.06
N GLU A 245 0.48 25.87 -1.23
CA GLU A 245 0.02 24.70 -1.98
C GLU A 245 0.79 23.44 -1.53
N PRO A 246 0.08 22.36 -1.15
CA PRO A 246 0.73 21.15 -0.63
C PRO A 246 1.36 20.30 -1.73
N GLU A 247 2.45 19.63 -1.39
CA GLU A 247 2.95 18.47 -2.13
C GLU A 247 1.97 17.29 -1.99
N LEU A 248 1.73 16.56 -3.07
CA LEU A 248 0.87 15.37 -3.07
C LEU A 248 1.73 14.10 -3.17
N VAL A 249 1.55 13.19 -2.21
CA VAL A 249 2.22 11.88 -2.19
C VAL A 249 1.18 10.78 -2.30
N LEU A 250 1.24 10.03 -3.39
CA LEU A 250 0.44 8.83 -3.60
C LEU A 250 1.32 7.59 -3.46
N ASN A 251 1.04 6.74 -2.47
CA ASN A 251 1.82 5.52 -2.22
C ASN A 251 1.01 4.27 -2.53
N ASN A 252 1.61 3.31 -3.24
CA ASN A 252 1.07 1.98 -3.55
C ASN A 252 -0.23 1.96 -4.37
N PHE A 253 -0.40 2.90 -5.31
CA PHE A 253 -1.43 2.80 -6.35
C PHE A 253 -0.81 2.09 -7.55
N THR A 254 -0.86 0.76 -7.55
CA THR A 254 -0.04 -0.06 -8.46
C THR A 254 -0.84 -0.72 -9.57
N THR A 255 -2.13 -0.94 -9.38
CA THR A 255 -2.99 -1.57 -10.38
C THR A 255 -3.55 -0.53 -11.36
N ARG A 256 -4.09 -0.97 -12.50
CA ARG A 256 -4.76 -0.07 -13.47
C ARG A 256 -5.86 0.77 -12.80
N LEU A 257 -6.68 0.13 -11.96
CA LEU A 257 -7.70 0.81 -11.14
C LEU A 257 -7.07 1.78 -10.13
N GLY A 258 -5.97 1.37 -9.48
CA GLY A 258 -5.21 2.20 -8.56
C GLY A 258 -4.70 3.47 -9.23
N HIS A 259 -4.10 3.36 -10.41
CA HIS A 259 -3.66 4.50 -11.21
C HIS A 259 -4.82 5.41 -11.60
N ARG A 260 -5.97 4.86 -12.01
CA ARG A 260 -7.17 5.64 -12.32
C ARG A 260 -7.66 6.45 -11.13
N VAL A 261 -7.76 5.83 -9.95
CA VAL A 261 -8.13 6.49 -8.70
C VAL A 261 -7.07 7.51 -8.28
N GLY A 262 -5.79 7.19 -8.46
CA GLY A 262 -4.67 8.08 -8.20
C GLY A 262 -4.75 9.35 -9.04
N ARG A 263 -5.03 9.23 -10.34
CA ARG A 263 -5.23 10.36 -11.26
C ARG A 263 -6.43 11.21 -10.90
N LEU A 264 -7.54 10.58 -10.50
CA LEU A 264 -8.71 11.29 -9.98
C LEU A 264 -8.38 12.09 -8.71
N ILE A 265 -7.57 11.54 -7.80
CA ILE A 265 -7.13 12.27 -6.60
C ILE A 265 -6.16 13.40 -6.97
N GLN A 266 -5.25 13.16 -7.93
CA GLN A 266 -4.31 14.18 -8.41
C GLN A 266 -5.02 15.37 -9.03
N SER A 267 -6.09 15.16 -9.79
CA SER A 267 -6.82 16.25 -10.45
C SER A 267 -7.54 17.18 -9.47
N LEU A 268 -7.66 16.83 -8.19
CA LEU A 268 -8.19 17.71 -7.14
C LEU A 268 -7.17 18.73 -6.64
N PHE A 269 -5.88 18.50 -6.87
CA PHE A 269 -4.80 19.35 -6.35
C PHE A 269 -4.06 20.06 -7.50
N PRO A 270 -3.59 21.30 -7.27
CA PRO A 270 -2.69 21.95 -8.21
C PRO A 270 -1.39 21.14 -8.34
N GLN A 271 -0.84 21.09 -9.55
CA GLN A 271 0.36 20.30 -9.86
C GLN A 271 1.67 21.06 -9.57
N ASN A 272 1.59 22.31 -9.10
CA ASN A 272 2.69 23.22 -8.81
C ASN A 272 2.88 23.42 -7.29
N PRO A 273 3.45 22.44 -6.55
CA PRO A 273 3.56 22.53 -5.10
C PRO A 273 4.57 23.61 -4.62
N ASP A 274 4.25 24.25 -3.51
CA ASP A 274 5.13 25.21 -2.83
C ASP A 274 6.05 24.51 -1.81
N PHE A 275 7.27 24.18 -2.21
CA PHE A 275 8.26 23.54 -1.33
C PHE A 275 8.64 24.38 -0.10
N HIS A 276 8.55 25.71 -0.19
CA HIS A 276 8.81 26.60 0.94
C HIS A 276 7.80 26.39 2.08
N GLY A 277 6.56 26.05 1.76
CA GLY A 277 5.51 25.76 2.75
C GLY A 277 5.76 24.47 3.55
N ARG A 278 6.59 23.56 3.02
CA ARG A 278 6.91 22.24 3.59
C ARG A 278 5.67 21.44 3.99
N ARG A 279 4.65 21.52 3.14
CA ARG A 279 3.33 20.98 3.39
C ARG A 279 3.12 19.80 2.47
N VAL A 280 2.68 18.68 3.01
CA VAL A 280 2.49 17.44 2.26
C VAL A 280 1.16 16.77 2.61
N VAL A 281 0.42 16.41 1.59
CA VAL A 281 -0.79 15.61 1.67
C VAL A 281 -0.45 14.22 1.14
N THR A 282 -0.65 13.20 1.98
CA THR A 282 -0.31 11.82 1.66
C THR A 282 -1.57 10.98 1.57
N PHE A 283 -1.75 10.28 0.46
CA PHE A 283 -2.69 9.17 0.31
C PHE A 283 -1.90 7.88 0.23
N HIS A 284 -1.93 7.11 1.31
CA HIS A 284 -1.22 5.84 1.38
C HIS A 284 -2.18 4.68 1.22
N ASN A 285 -2.08 3.95 0.12
CA ASN A 285 -2.85 2.73 -0.08
C ASN A 285 -2.18 1.56 0.65
N GLN A 286 -2.95 0.91 1.53
CA GLN A 286 -2.56 -0.32 2.19
C GLN A 286 -3.77 -1.25 2.25
N ARG A 287 -3.73 -2.33 1.46
CA ARG A 287 -4.78 -3.36 1.40
C ARG A 287 -6.17 -2.80 1.05
N ASP A 288 -6.23 -1.97 0.01
CA ASP A 288 -7.42 -1.25 -0.45
C ASP A 288 -8.00 -0.22 0.53
N PHE A 289 -7.29 0.04 1.63
CA PHE A 289 -7.57 1.17 2.50
C PHE A 289 -6.60 2.31 2.16
N ILE A 290 -7.16 3.42 1.73
CA ILE A 290 -6.42 4.64 1.45
C ILE A 290 -6.41 5.48 2.73
N PHE A 291 -5.24 5.58 3.35
CA PHE A 291 -5.01 6.40 4.52
C PHE A 291 -4.68 7.82 4.09
N PHE A 292 -5.57 8.75 4.40
CA PHE A 292 -5.32 10.17 4.19
C PHE A 292 -4.59 10.75 5.40
N ARG A 293 -3.48 11.44 5.19
CA ARG A 293 -2.82 12.26 6.21
C ARG A 293 -2.34 13.57 5.61
N HIS A 294 -2.33 14.60 6.45
CA HIS A 294 -1.85 15.92 6.11
C HIS A 294 -0.76 16.32 7.10
N HIS A 295 0.47 16.46 6.59
CA HIS A 295 1.65 16.72 7.37
C HIS A 295 2.35 18.01 6.94
N ARG A 296 3.06 18.61 7.88
CA ARG A 296 4.15 19.54 7.63
C ARG A 296 5.45 18.84 7.97
N TYR A 297 6.49 19.01 7.16
CA TYR A 297 7.77 18.35 7.38
C TYR A 297 8.89 19.36 7.69
N ILE A 298 9.89 18.89 8.42
CA ILE A 298 11.14 19.59 8.69
C ILE A 298 12.27 18.57 8.55
N PHE A 299 13.30 18.91 7.77
CA PHE A 299 14.50 18.08 7.67
C PHE A 299 15.39 18.33 8.89
N GLU A 300 15.70 17.27 9.63
CA GLU A 300 16.64 17.26 10.74
C GLU A 300 17.83 16.37 10.36
N THR A 301 19.04 16.89 10.45
CA THR A 301 20.26 16.09 10.27
C THR A 301 20.56 15.35 11.57
N LYS A 302 20.56 14.02 11.54
CA LYS A 302 20.98 13.19 12.68
C LYS A 302 22.33 12.54 12.38
N ALA A 303 23.34 12.90 13.16
CA ALA A 303 24.62 12.20 13.17
C ALA A 303 24.37 10.77 13.68
N THR A 304 24.33 9.81 12.77
CA THR A 304 24.28 8.40 13.14
C THR A 304 25.70 7.99 13.47
N LYS A 305 26.01 7.81 14.76
CA LYS A 305 27.24 7.11 15.12
C LYS A 305 27.11 5.69 14.57
N GLN A 306 27.86 5.36 13.52
CA GLN A 306 28.08 3.96 13.19
C GLN A 306 28.66 3.35 14.45
N THR A 307 27.90 2.48 15.13
CA THR A 307 28.47 1.64 16.17
C THR A 307 29.27 0.58 15.45
N ASP A 308 30.46 0.97 14.96
CA ASP A 308 31.45 0.04 14.51
C ASP A 308 31.82 -0.81 15.72
N SER A 309 31.61 -2.11 15.56
CA SER A 309 32.19 -3.12 16.40
C SER A 309 33.66 -2.81 16.61
N LYS A 310 34.05 -2.50 17.86
CA LYS A 310 35.42 -2.28 18.33
C LYS A 310 36.44 -3.16 17.57
N SER A 311 37.07 -2.62 16.54
CA SER A 311 38.36 -3.10 16.04
C SER A 311 39.44 -2.51 16.96
N LYS A 312 40.32 -3.40 17.42
CA LYS A 312 41.32 -3.14 18.44
C LYS A 312 42.53 -2.47 17.77
N LYS A 313 42.76 -1.19 18.12
CA LYS A 313 43.99 -0.38 18.01
C LYS A 313 45.14 -1.00 17.21
N THR A 314 45.50 -0.36 16.10
CA THR A 314 46.90 -0.07 15.77
C THR A 314 46.95 1.39 15.32
N LYS A 315 47.90 2.14 15.88
CA LYS A 315 48.04 3.58 15.71
C LYS A 315 48.71 3.89 14.38
N ASP A 316 48.19 4.92 13.74
CA ASP A 316 48.82 5.90 12.85
C ASP A 316 48.22 5.94 11.44
N VAL A 317 48.13 7.19 10.96
CA VAL A 317 47.52 7.72 9.72
C VAL A 317 46.12 8.31 9.91
N THR A 318 46.02 9.56 9.46
CA THR A 318 44.95 10.54 9.55
C THR A 318 43.71 10.08 8.77
N ASP A 319 42.84 9.29 9.41
CA ASP A 319 41.53 8.97 8.85
C ASP A 319 40.54 10.09 9.16
N GLU A 320 40.14 10.84 8.13
CA GLU A 320 38.97 11.72 8.22
C GLU A 320 37.74 10.88 8.53
N ASN A 321 37.21 11.01 9.76
CA ASN A 321 35.94 10.41 10.15
C ASN A 321 34.81 10.99 9.29
N ILE A 322 34.46 10.34 8.19
CA ILE A 322 33.24 10.63 7.44
C ILE A 322 32.06 10.14 8.28
N SER A 323 31.62 10.96 9.24
CA SER A 323 30.35 10.77 9.91
C SER A 323 29.26 10.92 8.85
N GLN A 324 28.68 9.81 8.40
CA GLN A 324 27.56 9.86 7.47
C GLN A 324 26.37 10.54 8.16
N GLU A 325 26.19 11.82 7.87
CA GLU A 325 25.05 12.61 8.28
C GLU A 325 23.79 12.06 7.61
N LYS A 326 22.90 11.46 8.40
CA LYS A 326 21.62 10.97 7.89
C LYS A 326 20.58 12.05 8.08
N VAL A 327 20.13 12.64 6.97
CA VAL A 327 18.99 13.56 6.97
C VAL A 327 17.71 12.75 7.18
N ILE A 328 16.91 13.14 8.18
CA ILE A 328 15.62 12.52 8.50
C ILE A 328 14.54 13.61 8.45
N ALA A 329 13.44 13.32 7.77
CA ALA A 329 12.27 14.19 7.80
C ALA A 329 11.44 13.93 9.06
N ARG A 330 11.29 14.96 9.90
CA ARG A 330 10.34 14.96 11.01
C ARG A 330 8.99 15.49 10.53
N LEU A 331 7.93 14.77 10.85
CA LEU A 331 6.57 15.11 10.42
C LEU A 331 5.74 15.63 11.60
N GLN A 332 4.97 16.68 11.36
CA GLN A 332 3.92 17.16 12.26
C GLN A 332 2.58 17.16 11.52
N GLU A 333 1.54 16.61 12.13
CA GLU A 333 0.21 16.59 11.50
C GLU A 333 -0.52 17.92 11.63
N CYS A 334 -1.21 18.33 10.57
CA CYS A 334 -1.92 19.61 10.53
C CYS A 334 -3.36 19.53 10.02
N GLY A 335 -3.82 18.38 9.53
CA GLY A 335 -5.19 18.19 9.03
C GLY A 335 -5.89 16.95 9.60
N PRO A 336 -7.10 16.64 9.09
CA PRO A 336 -7.88 15.48 9.54
C PRO A 336 -7.17 14.17 9.22
N ARG A 337 -7.49 13.14 9.99
CA ARG A 337 -7.19 11.75 9.66
C ARG A 337 -8.47 11.05 9.26
N PHE A 338 -8.47 10.36 8.14
CA PHE A 338 -9.52 9.43 7.80
C PHE A 338 -8.95 8.31 6.92
N THR A 339 -9.75 7.27 6.75
CA THR A 339 -9.47 6.16 5.85
C THR A 339 -10.59 6.07 4.83
N LEU A 340 -10.22 5.97 3.56
CA LEU A 340 -11.16 5.74 2.48
C LEU A 340 -11.03 4.29 2.01
N LYS A 341 -12.15 3.68 1.63
CA LYS A 341 -12.19 2.42 0.88
C LYS A 341 -13.07 2.65 -0.33
N LEU A 342 -12.58 2.35 -1.54
CA LEU A 342 -13.38 2.48 -2.76
C LEU A 342 -14.56 1.49 -2.69
N ILE A 343 -15.77 1.99 -2.90
CA ILE A 343 -16.98 1.17 -3.03
C ILE A 343 -17.31 0.97 -4.51
N SER A 344 -17.29 2.04 -5.29
CA SER A 344 -17.60 1.96 -6.72
C SER A 344 -16.91 3.07 -7.48
N LEU A 345 -16.59 2.77 -8.73
CA LEU A 345 -16.09 3.71 -9.74
C LEU A 345 -17.04 3.62 -10.94
N GLN A 346 -17.66 4.75 -11.26
CA GLN A 346 -18.63 4.90 -12.33
C GLN A 346 -18.02 5.73 -13.46
N HIS A 347 -18.30 5.34 -14.71
CA HIS A 347 -17.93 6.12 -15.88
C HIS A 347 -18.89 7.31 -16.04
N GLY A 348 -18.33 8.48 -16.32
CA GLY A 348 -19.08 9.73 -16.39
C GLY A 348 -19.62 10.26 -15.06
N THR A 349 -20.48 11.27 -15.18
CA THR A 349 -21.05 11.98 -14.03
C THR A 349 -22.06 11.12 -13.27
N PHE A 350 -22.40 11.57 -12.05
CA PHE A 350 -23.24 10.81 -11.14
C PHE A 350 -24.63 10.50 -11.73
N ASP A 351 -24.85 9.23 -12.08
CA ASP A 351 -26.17 8.69 -12.41
C ASP A 351 -26.50 7.44 -11.63
N SER A 352 -27.61 7.48 -10.88
CA SER A 352 -28.01 6.41 -9.97
C SER A 352 -28.82 5.29 -10.64
N LYS A 353 -29.36 5.50 -11.84
CA LYS A 353 -30.30 4.55 -12.48
C LYS A 353 -29.66 3.78 -13.64
N GLY A 354 -28.99 4.47 -14.56
CA GLY A 354 -28.40 3.89 -15.77
C GLY A 354 -26.90 4.06 -15.85
N GLY A 355 -26.24 4.41 -14.74
CA GLY A 355 -24.81 4.59 -14.67
C GLY A 355 -24.01 3.34 -15.01
N GLU A 356 -23.05 3.46 -15.92
CA GLU A 356 -22.10 2.40 -16.22
C GLU A 356 -20.99 2.38 -15.16
N TYR A 357 -20.83 1.24 -14.49
CA TYR A 357 -19.80 1.08 -13.46
C TYR A 357 -18.57 0.38 -14.04
N GLU A 358 -17.42 1.06 -13.97
CA GLU A 358 -16.12 0.48 -14.28
C GLU A 358 -15.75 -0.58 -13.22
N TRP A 359 -16.03 -0.28 -11.95
CA TRP A 359 -15.70 -1.17 -10.85
C TRP A 359 -16.67 -1.02 -9.68
N VAL A 360 -17.05 -2.14 -9.05
CA VAL A 360 -17.89 -2.15 -7.84
C VAL A 360 -17.36 -3.20 -6.86
N HIS A 361 -17.20 -2.80 -5.61
CA HIS A 361 -16.85 -3.69 -4.51
C HIS A 361 -18.01 -4.63 -4.21
N LYS A 362 -17.74 -5.94 -4.29
CA LYS A 362 -18.68 -7.00 -3.88
C LYS A 362 -18.10 -7.76 -2.68
N PRO A 363 -18.93 -8.17 -1.69
CA PRO A 363 -18.45 -8.94 -0.55
C PRO A 363 -17.73 -10.24 -0.93
N GLU A 364 -18.09 -10.85 -2.06
CA GLU A 364 -17.46 -12.05 -2.61
C GLU A 364 -15.98 -11.83 -2.95
N MET A 365 -15.59 -10.59 -3.27
CA MET A 365 -14.21 -10.22 -3.59
C MET A 365 -13.31 -10.26 -2.36
N ASP A 366 -13.88 -10.14 -1.15
CA ASP A 366 -13.14 -10.18 0.12
C ASP A 366 -12.83 -11.64 0.58
N THR A 367 -13.05 -12.64 -0.28
CA THR A 367 -12.79 -14.07 0.03
C THR A 367 -11.30 -14.35 0.25
N SER A 368 -10.41 -13.79 -0.59
CA SER A 368 -8.96 -13.87 -0.37
C SER A 368 -8.47 -12.64 0.39
N ARG A 369 -7.72 -12.87 1.48
CA ARG A 369 -7.05 -11.80 2.24
C ARG A 369 -5.73 -11.34 1.62
N ARG A 370 -5.37 -11.87 0.44
CA ARG A 370 -4.10 -11.62 -0.26
C ARG A 370 -4.27 -10.96 -1.62
N ARG A 371 -5.51 -10.79 -2.06
CA ARG A 371 -5.86 -10.04 -3.27
C ARG A 371 -6.23 -8.61 -2.87
N PHE A 372 -5.67 -7.64 -3.59
CA PHE A 372 -5.94 -6.21 -3.40
C PHE A 372 -6.10 -5.58 -4.79
N PHE A 373 -7.03 -4.64 -4.91
CA PHE A 373 -7.51 -4.12 -6.19
C PHE A 373 -6.93 -2.75 -6.57
N LEU A 374 -6.38 -2.00 -5.62
CA LEU A 374 -5.73 -0.70 -5.83
C LEU A 374 -4.19 -0.78 -5.95
#